data_AF-A0A961C1E6-F1
#
_entry.id   AF-A0A961C1E6-F1
#
_cell.length_a   1.000
_cell.length_b   1.000
_cell.length_c   1.000
_cell.angle_alpha   90.00
_cell.angle_beta   90.00
_cell.angle_gamma   90.00
#
_symmetry.space_group_name_H-M   'P 1'
#
loop_
_entity.id
_entity.type
_entity.pdbx_description
1 polymer ?
#
loop_
_entity_poly.entity_id
_entity_poly.type
_entity_poly.pdbx_seq_one_letter_code
_entity_poly.pdbx_strand_id
1 'polypeptide(L)'
;MTVAMPDPVHTTGHDVLGPQEVTRAEVTGVRFDRALRGYRMDQVDAVLDRLGQELARRDERIAALTARPDDPPADLDDTSSMQTPGPDS
;
A
#
# COMPACT_ATOMS: atom_id res chain seq x y z
N MET A 1 34.04 -31.00 -2.54
CA MET A 1 32.82 -31.00 -3.37
C MET A 1 32.03 -29.74 -3.02
N THR A 2 31.99 -28.77 -3.93
CA THR A 2 31.12 -27.59 -3.78
C THR A 2 29.68 -28.04 -3.88
N VAL A 3 28.89 -27.85 -2.81
CA VAL A 3 27.44 -28.05 -2.90
C VAL A 3 26.87 -26.82 -3.61
N ALA A 4 26.53 -26.98 -4.88
CA ALA A 4 25.69 -26.03 -5.59
C ALA A 4 24.26 -26.16 -5.04
N MET A 5 23.74 -25.10 -4.44
CA MET A 5 22.32 -25.02 -4.09
C MET A 5 21.50 -25.00 -5.40
N PRO A 6 20.40 -25.78 -5.52
CA PRO A 6 19.55 -25.70 -6.70
C PRO A 6 18.84 -24.34 -6.76
N ASP A 7 18.68 -23.81 -7.98
CA ASP A 7 17.91 -22.59 -8.25
C ASP A 7 16.51 -22.68 -7.59
N PRO A 8 16.01 -21.59 -6.96
CA PRO A 8 14.66 -21.58 -6.43
C PRO A 8 13.65 -21.89 -7.54
N VAL A 9 12.83 -22.91 -7.33
CA VAL A 9 11.78 -23.31 -8.28
C VAL A 9 10.65 -22.28 -8.25
N HIS A 10 10.66 -21.35 -9.19
CA HIS A 10 9.52 -20.51 -9.46
C HIS A 10 8.49 -21.32 -10.25
N THR A 11 7.33 -21.57 -9.64
CA THR A 11 6.15 -22.01 -10.40
C THR A 11 5.53 -20.75 -10.99
N THR A 12 5.73 -20.54 -12.29
CA THR A 12 4.94 -19.56 -13.03
C THR A 12 3.48 -20.04 -13.04
N GLY A 13 2.60 -19.29 -12.38
CA GLY A 13 1.19 -19.60 -12.30
C GLY A 13 0.39 -18.48 -11.67
N HIS A 14 0.05 -17.47 -12.48
CA HIS A 14 -0.99 -16.47 -12.25
C HIS A 14 -0.67 -15.36 -11.24
N ASP A 15 -1.07 -14.14 -11.61
CA ASP A 15 -1.05 -12.93 -10.77
C ASP A 15 -1.99 -13.16 -9.57
N VAL A 16 -1.47 -13.78 -8.50
CA VAL A 16 -2.27 -14.20 -7.33
C VAL A 16 -2.83 -13.01 -6.56
N LEU A 17 -2.19 -11.86 -6.74
CA LEU A 17 -2.61 -10.55 -6.30
C LEU A 17 -2.89 -9.75 -7.56
N GLY A 18 -4.00 -9.00 -7.61
CA GLY A 18 -4.28 -8.16 -8.76
C GLY A 18 -3.25 -7.01 -8.90
N PRO A 19 -3.27 -6.27 -10.01
CA PRO A 19 -2.35 -5.14 -10.25
C PRO A 19 -2.64 -3.90 -9.36
N GLN A 20 -3.63 -4.00 -8.48
CA GLN A 20 -4.08 -2.92 -7.59
C GLN A 20 -3.30 -2.97 -6.26
N GLU A 21 -3.55 -2.00 -5.38
CA GLU A 21 -2.97 -2.02 -4.04
C GLU A 21 -3.37 -3.28 -3.29
N VAL A 22 -2.35 -3.98 -2.76
CA VAL A 22 -2.53 -5.26 -2.08
C VAL A 22 -3.12 -5.03 -0.69
N THR A 23 -4.31 -5.57 -0.47
CA THR A 23 -5.00 -5.51 0.81
C THR A 23 -4.64 -6.69 1.71
N ARG A 24 -4.84 -6.53 3.03
CA ARG A 24 -4.72 -7.65 3.98
C ARG A 24 -5.60 -8.85 3.59
N ALA A 25 -6.82 -8.58 3.14
CA ALA A 25 -7.78 -9.63 2.79
C ALA A 25 -7.29 -10.46 1.59
N GLU A 26 -6.68 -9.82 0.59
CA GLU A 26 -6.09 -10.52 -0.55
C GLU A 26 -4.94 -11.41 -0.11
N VAL A 27 -4.02 -10.91 0.73
CA VAL A 27 -2.90 -11.70 1.25
C VAL A 27 -3.36 -12.93 2.02
N THR A 28 -4.38 -12.81 2.88
CA THR A 28 -4.96 -13.95 3.61
C THR A 28 -5.68 -14.94 2.69
N GLY A 29 -6.15 -14.49 1.53
CA GLY A 29 -6.81 -15.32 0.52
C GLY A 29 -5.85 -16.11 -0.38
N VAL A 30 -4.56 -15.75 -0.42
CA VAL A 30 -3.57 -16.38 -1.31
C VAL A 30 -3.42 -17.87 -1.02
N ARG A 31 -3.38 -18.68 -2.08
CA ARG A 31 -3.12 -20.11 -2.01
C ARG A 31 -1.86 -20.44 -2.81
N PHE A 32 -0.95 -21.17 -2.18
CA PHE A 32 0.30 -21.61 -2.79
C PHE A 32 0.22 -23.08 -3.20
N ASP A 33 0.74 -23.40 -4.39
CA ASP A 33 0.85 -24.77 -4.86
C ASP A 33 1.92 -25.55 -4.09
N ARG A 34 1.68 -26.85 -3.90
CA ARG A 34 2.58 -27.75 -3.15
C ARG A 34 3.66 -28.30 -4.08
N ALA A 35 4.93 -27.93 -3.86
CA ALA A 35 6.07 -28.49 -4.59
C ALA A 35 6.84 -29.54 -3.76
N LEU A 36 7.42 -30.55 -4.44
CA LEU A 36 8.18 -31.65 -3.82
C LEU A 36 9.45 -31.18 -3.08
N ARG A 37 9.98 -30.02 -3.48
CA ARG A 37 10.88 -29.17 -2.71
C ARG A 37 10.28 -27.76 -2.74
N GLY A 38 10.00 -27.22 -1.56
CA GLY A 38 9.33 -25.92 -1.42
C GLY A 38 9.53 -25.37 -0.02
N TYR A 39 9.13 -24.12 0.18
CA TYR A 39 9.04 -23.53 1.51
C TYR A 39 8.04 -24.32 2.35
N ARG A 40 8.30 -24.40 3.66
CA ARG A 40 7.41 -25.09 4.60
C ARG A 40 6.15 -24.23 4.79
N MET A 41 4.97 -24.84 4.71
CA MET A 41 3.70 -24.11 4.76
C MET A 41 3.54 -23.30 6.04
N ASP A 42 3.96 -23.84 7.19
CA ASP A 42 3.95 -23.14 8.49
C ASP A 42 4.82 -21.87 8.50
N GLN A 43 6.00 -21.94 7.87
CA GLN A 43 6.87 -20.77 7.75
C GLN A 43 6.26 -19.72 6.81
N VAL A 44 5.64 -20.13 5.72
CA VAL A 44 4.97 -19.23 4.78
C VAL A 44 3.76 -18.57 5.47
N ASP A 45 2.90 -19.35 6.13
CA ASP A 45 1.72 -18.88 6.85
C ASP A 45 2.11 -17.83 7.91
N ALA A 46 3.15 -18.10 8.70
CA ALA A 46 3.64 -17.14 9.69
C ALA A 46 4.10 -15.80 9.08
N VAL A 47 4.74 -15.84 7.89
CA VAL A 47 5.16 -14.65 7.18
C VAL A 47 3.97 -13.89 6.59
N LEU A 48 2.99 -14.59 6.00
CA LEU A 48 1.76 -13.98 5.46
C LEU A 48 0.93 -13.33 6.57
N ASP A 49 0.80 -13.97 7.72
CA ASP A 49 0.09 -13.42 8.88
C ASP A 49 0.75 -12.13 9.35
N ARG A 50 2.08 -12.12 9.45
CA ARG A 50 2.83 -10.91 9.82
C ARG A 50 2.68 -9.81 8.77
N LEU A 51 2.74 -10.16 7.48
CA LEU A 51 2.55 -9.21 6.38
C LEU A 51 1.13 -8.62 6.42
N GLY A 52 0.11 -9.43 6.62
CA GLY A 52 -1.28 -8.98 6.72
C GLY A 52 -1.49 -7.99 7.87
N GLN A 53 -0.86 -8.21 9.03
CA GLN A 53 -0.90 -7.25 10.14
C GLN A 53 -0.23 -5.92 9.79
N GLU A 54 0.88 -5.95 9.05
CA GLU A 54 1.59 -4.75 8.65
C GLU A 54 0.80 -3.94 7.61
N LEU A 55 0.12 -4.61 6.68
CA LEU A 55 -0.79 -3.96 5.73
C LEU A 55 -1.93 -3.25 6.47
N ALA A 56 -2.61 -3.93 7.41
CA ALA A 56 -3.67 -3.29 8.20
C ALA A 56 -3.20 -2.02 8.93
N ARG A 57 -1.99 -2.06 9.53
CA ARG A 57 -1.43 -0.86 10.19
C ARG A 57 -1.17 0.27 9.19
N ARG A 58 -0.70 -0.05 7.99
CA ARG A 58 -0.48 0.95 6.93
C ARG A 58 -1.80 1.54 6.44
N ASP A 59 -2.81 0.71 6.23
CA ASP A 59 -4.14 1.13 5.80
C ASP A 59 -4.78 2.08 6.83
N GLU A 60 -4.69 1.74 8.13
CA GLU A 60 -5.13 2.62 9.23
C GLU A 60 -4.40 3.97 9.21
N ARG A 61 -3.08 3.95 8.99
CA ARG A 61 -2.26 5.16 8.93
C ARG A 61 -2.59 6.02 7.69
N ILE A 62 -2.82 5.40 6.54
CA ILE A 62 -3.24 6.10 5.31
C ILE A 62 -4.62 6.72 5.53
N ALA A 63 -5.57 5.95 6.05
CA ALA A 63 -6.91 6.46 6.36
C ALA A 63 -6.85 7.65 7.32
N ALA A 64 -6.01 7.59 8.36
CA ALA A 64 -5.83 8.71 9.29
C ALA A 64 -5.20 9.95 8.63
N LEU A 65 -4.28 9.77 7.67
CA LEU A 65 -3.64 10.86 6.94
C LEU A 65 -4.58 11.49 5.91
N THR A 66 -5.29 10.68 5.12
CA THR A 66 -6.25 11.18 4.11
C THR A 66 -7.50 11.78 4.75
N ALA A 67 -7.92 11.29 5.92
CA ALA A 67 -9.00 11.90 6.69
C ALA A 67 -8.62 13.27 7.29
N ARG A 68 -7.33 13.61 7.30
CA ARG A 68 -6.86 14.97 7.57
C ARG A 68 -6.66 15.64 6.20
N PRO A 69 -7.62 16.41 5.68
CA PRO A 69 -7.43 17.11 4.42
C PRO A 69 -6.17 17.96 4.54
N ASP A 70 -5.35 18.00 3.49
CA ASP A 70 -4.38 19.08 3.31
C ASP A 70 -5.14 20.40 3.53
N ASP A 71 -4.76 21.14 4.55
CA ASP A 71 -5.21 22.51 4.78
C ASP A 71 -4.62 23.32 3.60
N PRO A 72 -5.42 23.73 2.60
CA PRO A 72 -4.90 24.68 1.63
C PRO A 72 -4.55 25.95 2.41
N PRO A 73 -3.45 26.66 2.10
CA PRO A 73 -3.21 27.95 2.73
C PRO A 73 -4.40 28.86 2.39
N ALA A 74 -5.30 29.03 3.36
CA ALA A 74 -6.06 30.25 3.49
C ALA A 74 -5.03 31.39 3.47
N ASP A 75 -5.37 32.48 2.79
CA ASP A 75 -4.56 33.70 2.62
C ASP A 75 -3.75 33.78 1.31
N LEU A 76 -4.47 33.78 0.17
CA LEU A 76 -4.08 34.60 -0.98
C LEU A 76 -5.14 35.65 -1.37
N ASP A 77 -6.12 35.91 -0.51
CA ASP A 77 -7.26 36.79 -0.83
C ASP A 77 -7.22 38.15 -0.10
N ASP A 78 -6.04 38.71 0.14
CA ASP A 78 -5.88 40.07 0.70
C ASP A 78 -4.85 40.90 -0.07
N THR A 79 -4.99 41.01 -1.39
CA THR A 79 -4.33 42.08 -2.18
C THR A 79 -5.17 42.49 -3.40
N SER A 80 -6.48 42.65 -3.26
CA SER A 80 -7.27 43.40 -4.24
C SER A 80 -8.57 43.92 -3.67
N SER A 81 -8.50 44.99 -2.90
CA SER A 81 -9.60 45.97 -2.78
C SER A 81 -9.10 47.30 -2.22
N MET A 82 -8.12 47.92 -2.90
CA MET A 82 -8.09 49.39 -3.00
C MET A 82 -8.80 49.79 -4.30
N GLN A 83 -10.07 49.42 -4.43
CA GLN A 83 -11.00 50.17 -5.27
C GLN A 83 -11.45 51.36 -4.42
N THR A 84 -10.68 52.45 -4.44
CA THR A 84 -11.18 53.73 -3.91
C THR A 84 -12.42 54.08 -4.71
N PRO A 85 -13.60 54.27 -4.08
CA PRO A 85 -14.79 54.70 -4.79
C PRO A 85 -14.55 56.10 -5.34
N GLY A 86 -14.65 56.28 -6.66
CA GLY A 86 -15.24 57.53 -7.16
C GLY A 86 -16.72 57.52 -6.75
N PRO A 87 -17.33 58.66 -6.35
CA PRO A 87 -17.72 59.64 -7.36
C PRO A 87 -17.84 61.12 -6.90
N ASP A 88 -18.03 61.97 -7.91
CA ASP A 88 -18.71 63.28 -7.96
C ASP A 88 -18.23 64.47 -7.09
N SER A 89 -17.44 65.37 -7.72
CA SER A 89 -17.76 66.80 -7.96
C SER A 89 -16.72 67.44 -8.89
#